data_AF-A0A8R2ATD2-F1
#
_entry.id   AF-A0A8R2ATD2-F1
#
_cell.length_a   1.000
_cell.length_b   1.000
_cell.length_c   1.000
_cell.angle_alpha   90.00
_cell.angle_beta   90.00
_cell.angle_gamma   90.00
#
_symmetry.space_group_name_H-M   'P 1'
#
loop_
_entity.id
_entity.type
_entity.pdbx_description
1 polymer ?
#
loop_
_entity_poly.entity_id
_entity_poly.type
_entity_poly.pdbx_seq_one_letter_code
_entity_poly.pdbx_strand_id
1 'polypeptide(L)'
;MNCCQRLASVLLSHINLMLALYAGAALVMAARLKWDPTAYVVLRQLLPAVYRALAAGLLAGAVLLILLGHLTATALVVRHATSRRVLLILYAVVMMALVLAEVGWALWTTLRVEEWLRGPEGQDLLTALEVHEHLVPLFSVLGRLHPLPQKLHDLIQEVEKDVPCNAYVAAAGAALLVALQGLAVVLALLLAHYSRSRTRRRDSHSFATTTTTASTSSERAPLRTAYRNGRIVVV
;
A
#
# COMPACT_ATOMS: atom_id res chain seq x y z
N MET A 1 18.76 -17.67 14.60
CA MET A 1 17.63 -16.72 14.82
C MET A 1 17.95 -15.27 14.45
N ASN A 2 19.16 -14.74 14.72
CA ASN A 2 19.51 -13.35 14.38
C ASN A 2 19.56 -13.05 12.87
N CYS A 3 19.85 -14.06 12.03
CA CYS A 3 19.94 -13.89 10.57
C CYS A 3 18.57 -13.62 9.93
N CYS A 4 17.55 -14.41 10.29
CA CYS A 4 16.18 -14.24 9.79
C CYS A 4 15.57 -12.88 10.18
N GLN A 5 15.85 -12.40 11.40
CA GLN A 5 15.38 -11.09 11.84
C GLN A 5 16.04 -9.94 11.07
N ARG A 6 17.34 -10.04 10.79
CA ARG A 6 18.06 -9.05 9.97
C ARG A 6 17.54 -9.04 8.53
N LEU A 7 17.37 -10.21 7.94
CA LEU A 7 16.84 -10.35 6.59
C LEU A 7 15.42 -9.78 6.49
N ALA A 8 14.54 -10.09 7.44
CA ALA A 8 13.19 -9.53 7.49
C ALA A 8 13.18 -7.99 7.62
N SER A 9 14.09 -7.39 8.40
CA SER A 9 14.19 -5.93 8.48
C SER A 9 14.68 -5.29 7.18
N VAL A 10 15.61 -5.94 6.47
CA VAL A 10 16.12 -5.44 5.19
C VAL A 10 15.07 -5.59 4.09
N LEU A 11 14.35 -6.71 4.02
CA LEU A 11 13.25 -6.84 3.06
C LEU A 11 12.15 -5.82 3.33
N LEU A 12 11.79 -5.61 4.59
CA LEU A 12 10.75 -4.64 4.95
C LEU A 12 11.13 -3.22 4.50
N SER A 13 12.39 -2.81 4.62
CA SER A 13 12.83 -1.49 4.13
C SER A 13 12.79 -1.39 2.61
N HIS A 14 13.19 -2.44 1.89
CA HIS A 14 13.14 -2.47 0.42
C HIS A 14 11.70 -2.42 -0.09
N ILE A 15 10.79 -3.17 0.53
CA ILE A 15 9.37 -3.16 0.16
C ILE A 15 8.77 -1.77 0.41
N ASN A 16 9.06 -1.12 1.54
CA ASN A 16 8.58 0.24 1.78
C ASN A 16 9.19 1.27 0.81
N LEU A 17 10.42 1.08 0.34
CA LEU A 17 10.99 1.91 -0.71
C LEU A 17 10.22 1.74 -2.03
N MET A 18 9.91 0.51 -2.42
CA MET A 18 9.09 0.24 -3.61
C MET A 18 7.68 0.83 -3.48
N LEU A 19 7.04 0.67 -2.32
CA LEU A 19 5.74 1.28 -2.04
C LEU A 19 5.79 2.81 -2.09
N ALA A 20 6.90 3.42 -1.65
CA ALA A 20 7.10 4.87 -1.78
C ALA A 20 7.23 5.33 -3.23
N LEU A 21 7.85 4.53 -4.12
CA LEU A 21 7.87 4.80 -5.56
C LEU A 21 6.46 4.75 -6.16
N TYR A 22 5.66 3.73 -5.81
CA TYR A 22 4.26 3.65 -6.21
C TYR A 22 3.44 4.83 -5.66
N ALA A 23 3.67 5.24 -4.42
CA ALA A 23 3.05 6.42 -3.84
C ALA A 23 3.41 7.70 -4.63
N GLY A 24 4.67 7.84 -5.06
CA GLY A 24 5.09 8.93 -5.95
C GLY A 24 4.31 8.95 -7.26
N ALA A 25 4.17 7.79 -7.92
CA ALA A 25 3.35 7.67 -9.13
C ALA A 25 1.88 8.03 -8.86
N ALA A 26 1.31 7.56 -7.76
CA ALA A 26 -0.06 7.88 -7.36
C ALA A 26 -0.26 9.38 -7.07
N LEU A 27 0.73 10.08 -6.49
CA LEU A 27 0.70 11.53 -6.30
C LEU A 27 0.69 12.27 -7.64
N VAL A 28 1.53 11.85 -8.59
CA VAL A 28 1.56 12.43 -9.94
C VAL A 28 0.20 12.23 -10.62
N MET A 29 -0.38 11.04 -10.51
CA MET A 29 -1.70 10.75 -11.06
C MET A 29 -2.80 11.57 -10.39
N ALA A 30 -2.77 11.73 -9.07
CA ALA A 30 -3.72 12.58 -8.33
C ALA A 30 -3.59 14.05 -8.74
N ALA A 31 -2.36 14.55 -8.89
CA ALA A 31 -2.08 15.90 -9.36
C ALA A 31 -2.58 16.11 -10.80
N ARG A 32 -2.35 15.13 -11.69
CA ARG A 32 -2.86 15.16 -13.06
C ARG A 32 -4.38 15.15 -13.11
N LEU A 33 -5.04 14.29 -12.33
CA LEU A 33 -6.51 14.32 -12.23
C LEU A 33 -7.02 15.70 -11.80
N LYS A 34 -6.34 16.37 -10.86
CA LYS A 34 -6.82 17.64 -10.32
C LYS A 34 -6.49 18.84 -11.21
N TRP A 35 -5.32 18.86 -11.83
CA TRP A 35 -4.77 20.03 -12.54
C TRP A 35 -4.84 19.92 -14.07
N ASP A 36 -5.07 18.72 -14.61
CA ASP A 36 -5.21 18.48 -16.04
C ASP A 36 -6.64 18.00 -16.36
N PRO A 37 -7.59 18.94 -16.52
CA PRO A 37 -9.01 18.60 -16.64
C PRO A 37 -9.36 17.93 -17.97
N THR A 38 -8.49 17.99 -18.98
CA THR A 38 -8.74 17.45 -20.33
C THR A 38 -8.40 15.95 -20.42
N ALA A 39 -7.42 15.48 -19.65
CA ALA A 39 -6.97 14.09 -19.66
C ALA A 39 -8.03 13.08 -19.19
N TYR A 40 -9.01 13.50 -18.39
CA TYR A 40 -10.02 12.62 -17.80
C TYR A 40 -11.46 13.15 -17.95
N VAL A 41 -11.74 13.91 -19.01
CA VAL A 41 -13.08 14.50 -19.26
C VAL A 41 -14.15 13.42 -19.29
N VAL A 42 -13.88 12.29 -19.96
CA VAL A 42 -14.84 11.19 -20.10
C VAL A 42 -15.24 10.65 -18.73
N LEU A 43 -14.26 10.31 -17.88
CA LEU A 43 -14.53 9.79 -16.54
C LEU A 43 -15.24 10.83 -15.66
N ARG A 44 -14.88 12.10 -15.80
CA ARG A 44 -15.48 13.20 -15.04
C ARG A 44 -16.95 13.44 -15.42
N GLN A 45 -17.30 13.30 -16.69
CA GLN A 45 -18.66 13.52 -17.18
C GLN A 45 -19.56 12.31 -16.92
N LEU A 46 -19.07 11.10 -17.21
CA LEU A 46 -19.87 9.88 -17.12
C LEU A 46 -20.00 9.38 -15.67
N LEU A 47 -18.93 9.46 -14.87
CA LEU A 47 -18.91 8.96 -13.48
C LEU A 47 -18.32 10.01 -12.52
N PRO A 48 -19.02 11.14 -12.28
CA PRO A 48 -18.49 12.26 -11.50
C PRO A 48 -18.17 11.89 -10.04
N ALA A 49 -18.96 10.98 -9.46
CA ALA A 49 -18.72 10.48 -8.11
C ALA A 49 -17.42 9.68 -8.04
N VAL A 50 -17.22 8.71 -8.95
CA VAL A 50 -16.01 7.89 -9.03
C VAL A 50 -14.79 8.77 -9.27
N TYR A 51 -14.88 9.75 -10.18
CA TYR A 51 -13.79 10.68 -10.46
C TYR A 51 -13.34 11.49 -9.22
N ARG A 52 -14.29 12.12 -8.50
CA ARG A 52 -13.97 12.91 -7.30
C ARG A 52 -13.34 12.05 -6.22
N ALA A 53 -13.91 10.87 -6.07
CA ALA A 53 -13.48 9.92 -5.09
C ALA A 53 -12.05 9.43 -5.47
N LEU A 54 -11.75 9.13 -6.73
CA LEU A 54 -10.43 8.69 -7.19
C LEU A 54 -9.35 9.75 -6.94
N ALA A 55 -9.67 11.02 -7.23
CA ALA A 55 -8.76 12.13 -7.00
C ALA A 55 -8.39 12.29 -5.51
N ALA A 56 -9.36 12.13 -4.61
CA ALA A 56 -9.12 12.20 -3.17
C ALA A 56 -8.42 10.93 -2.63
N GLY A 57 -8.86 9.76 -3.09
CA GLY A 57 -8.36 8.45 -2.65
C GLY A 57 -6.90 8.24 -3.03
N LEU A 58 -6.50 8.55 -4.27
CA LEU A 58 -5.11 8.46 -4.71
C LEU A 58 -4.18 9.35 -3.89
N LEU A 59 -4.59 10.60 -3.63
CA LEU A 59 -3.82 11.53 -2.81
C LEU A 59 -3.67 11.01 -1.38
N ALA A 60 -4.78 10.65 -0.74
CA ALA A 60 -4.80 10.18 0.64
C ALA A 60 -4.00 8.88 0.81
N GLY A 61 -4.19 7.91 -0.09
CA GLY A 61 -3.46 6.64 -0.09
C GLY A 61 -1.96 6.83 -0.29
N ALA A 62 -1.54 7.69 -1.22
CA ALA A 62 -0.14 7.96 -1.46
C ALA A 62 0.55 8.64 -0.27
N VAL A 63 -0.08 9.65 0.32
CA VAL A 63 0.43 10.31 1.54
C VAL A 63 0.52 9.30 2.69
N LEU A 64 -0.48 8.45 2.85
CA LEU A 64 -0.50 7.41 3.88
C LEU A 64 0.64 6.40 3.69
N LEU A 65 0.88 5.92 2.47
CA LEU A 65 2.01 5.03 2.16
C LEU A 65 3.37 5.65 2.52
N ILE A 66 3.57 6.94 2.22
CA ILE A 66 4.79 7.66 2.60
C ILE A 66 4.93 7.74 4.12
N LEU A 67 3.85 8.07 4.84
CA LEU A 67 3.84 8.13 6.30
C LEU A 67 4.14 6.75 6.92
N LEU A 68 3.60 5.67 6.34
CA LEU A 68 3.87 4.30 6.75
C LEU A 68 5.33 3.91 6.54
N GLY A 69 5.96 4.38 5.45
CA GLY A 69 7.40 4.25 5.24
C GLY A 69 8.20 4.89 6.38
N HIS A 70 7.84 6.10 6.80
CA HIS A 70 8.49 6.77 7.94
C HIS A 70 8.23 6.05 9.27
N LEU A 71 7.02 5.52 9.46
CA LEU A 71 6.67 4.73 10.65
C LEU A 71 7.51 3.44 10.76
N THR A 72 7.77 2.75 9.64
CA THR A 72 8.67 1.58 9.67
C THR A 72 10.11 1.96 9.90
N ALA A 73 10.60 3.02 9.26
CA ALA A 73 11.97 3.51 9.47
C ALA A 73 12.20 3.84 10.95
N THR A 74 11.27 4.57 11.58
CA THR A 74 11.32 4.87 13.02
C THR A 74 11.24 3.60 13.87
N ALA A 75 10.36 2.65 13.55
CA ALA A 75 10.26 1.36 14.25
C ALA A 75 11.57 0.56 14.21
N LEU A 76 12.33 0.63 13.11
CA LEU A 76 13.59 -0.10 12.94
C LEU A 76 14.76 0.54 13.71
N VAL A 77 14.72 1.85 13.97
CA VAL A 77 15.76 2.58 14.74
C VAL A 77 15.54 2.48 16.26
N VAL A 78 14.28 2.35 16.70
CA VAL A 78 13.95 2.29 18.14
C VAL A 78 14.59 1.07 18.82
N ARG A 79 15.37 1.34 19.87
CA ARG A 79 16.09 0.33 20.66
C ARG A 79 15.18 -0.41 21.66
N HIS A 80 14.13 0.24 22.15
CA HIS A 80 13.21 -0.35 23.12
C HIS A 80 12.30 -1.38 22.45
N ALA A 81 12.39 -2.64 22.90
CA ALA A 81 11.69 -3.78 22.29
C ALA A 81 10.15 -3.63 22.30
N THR A 82 9.59 -3.07 23.38
CA THR A 82 8.15 -2.84 23.52
C THR A 82 7.64 -1.76 22.57
N SER A 83 8.28 -0.60 22.56
CA SER A 83 7.92 0.51 21.65
C SER A 83 8.06 0.08 20.20
N ARG A 84 9.17 -0.57 19.83
CA ARG A 84 9.36 -1.15 18.49
C ARG A 84 8.22 -2.09 18.10
N ARG A 85 7.78 -2.96 19.01
CA ARG A 85 6.67 -3.88 18.76
C ARG A 85 5.37 -3.14 18.52
N VAL A 86 5.06 -2.12 19.33
CA VAL A 86 3.85 -1.30 19.16
C VAL A 86 3.86 -0.59 17.81
N LEU A 87 4.96 0.03 17.42
CA LEU A 87 5.09 0.70 16.12
C LEU A 87 4.92 -0.27 14.94
N LEU A 88 5.49 -1.48 15.02
CA LEU A 88 5.33 -2.50 13.97
C LEU A 88 3.90 -3.03 13.87
N ILE A 89 3.21 -3.20 14.99
CA ILE A 89 1.80 -3.60 15.01
C ILE A 89 0.94 -2.46 14.44
N LEU A 90 1.18 -1.22 14.86
CA LEU A 90 0.48 -0.06 14.32
C LEU A 90 0.64 0.03 12.80
N TYR A 91 1.87 -0.11 12.31
CA TYR A 91 2.14 -0.18 10.88
C TYR A 91 1.33 -1.28 10.19
N ALA A 92 1.34 -2.51 10.73
CA ALA A 92 0.62 -3.63 10.14
C ALA A 92 -0.90 -3.40 10.12
N VAL A 93 -1.47 -2.84 11.19
CA VAL A 93 -2.90 -2.51 11.28
C VAL A 93 -3.29 -1.45 10.26
N VAL A 94 -2.52 -0.36 10.18
CA VAL A 94 -2.84 0.73 9.24
C VAL A 94 -2.64 0.29 7.80
N MET A 95 -1.59 -0.50 7.51
CA MET A 95 -1.36 -1.06 6.18
C MET A 95 -2.51 -2.01 5.77
N MET A 96 -2.98 -2.85 6.70
CA MET A 96 -4.11 -3.74 6.43
C MET A 96 -5.41 -2.97 6.21
N ALA A 97 -5.65 -1.89 6.98
CA ALA A 97 -6.78 -1.01 6.76
C ALA A 97 -6.72 -0.34 5.37
N LEU A 98 -5.53 0.04 4.91
CA LEU A 98 -5.32 0.57 3.56
C LEU A 98 -5.65 -0.48 2.49
N VAL A 99 -5.15 -1.71 2.61
CA VAL A 99 -5.49 -2.82 1.68
C VAL A 99 -7.01 -3.04 1.63
N LEU A 100 -7.68 -3.07 2.78
CA LEU A 100 -9.14 -3.25 2.83
C LEU A 100 -9.88 -2.09 2.17
N ALA A 101 -9.40 -0.86 2.36
CA ALA A 101 -9.95 0.31 1.69
C ALA A 101 -9.75 0.26 0.17
N GLU A 102 -8.58 -0.18 -0.30
CA GLU A 102 -8.29 -0.35 -1.74
C GLU A 102 -9.17 -1.43 -2.38
N VAL A 103 -9.34 -2.58 -1.72
CA VAL A 103 -10.21 -3.65 -2.21
C VAL A 103 -11.68 -3.21 -2.20
N GLY A 104 -12.13 -2.58 -1.10
CA GLY A 104 -13.48 -2.05 -0.98
C GLY A 104 -13.76 -0.96 -2.03
N TRP A 105 -12.75 -0.13 -2.32
CA TRP A 105 -12.80 0.87 -3.38
C TRP A 105 -12.96 0.25 -4.77
N ALA A 106 -12.13 -0.74 -5.09
CA ALA A 106 -12.17 -1.43 -6.37
C ALA A 106 -13.55 -2.06 -6.58
N LEU A 107 -14.06 -2.76 -5.57
CA LEU A 107 -15.39 -3.38 -5.61
C LEU A 107 -16.51 -2.33 -5.74
N TRP A 108 -16.45 -1.24 -4.98
CA TRP A 108 -17.42 -0.16 -5.09
C TRP A 108 -17.41 0.46 -6.49
N THR A 109 -16.23 0.66 -7.07
CA THR A 109 -16.07 1.23 -8.40
C THR A 109 -16.63 0.31 -9.48
N THR A 110 -16.36 -1.00 -9.40
CA THR A 110 -16.90 -1.97 -10.37
C THR A 110 -18.42 -2.01 -10.30
N LEU A 111 -19.00 -2.03 -9.11
CA LEU A 111 -20.46 -2.00 -8.94
C LEU A 111 -21.07 -0.72 -9.50
N ARG A 112 -20.44 0.44 -9.29
CA ARG A 112 -20.90 1.71 -9.86
C ARG A 112 -20.81 1.77 -11.38
N VAL A 113 -19.76 1.21 -11.96
CA VAL A 113 -19.62 1.12 -13.41
C VAL A 113 -20.67 0.17 -13.98
N GLU A 114 -20.93 -0.98 -13.34
CA GLU A 114 -22.00 -1.89 -13.76
C GLU A 114 -23.39 -1.27 -13.66
N GLU A 115 -23.69 -0.57 -12.57
CA GLU A 115 -24.96 0.16 -12.40
C GLU A 115 -25.12 1.23 -13.49
N TRP A 116 -24.06 1.99 -13.76
CA TRP A 116 -24.06 3.02 -14.78
C TRP A 116 -24.23 2.43 -16.20
N LEU A 117 -23.55 1.33 -16.52
CA LEU A 117 -23.70 0.61 -17.80
C LEU A 117 -25.13 0.12 -18.04
N ARG A 118 -25.86 -0.28 -16.98
CA ARG A 118 -27.26 -0.70 -17.08
C ARG A 118 -28.24 0.47 -17.16
N GLY A 119 -27.79 1.69 -16.85
CA GLY A 119 -28.58 2.91 -16.90
C GLY A 119 -28.79 3.45 -18.33
N PRO A 120 -29.66 4.45 -18.49
CA PRO A 120 -29.98 5.03 -19.80
C PRO A 120 -28.75 5.64 -20.48
N GLU A 121 -27.91 6.38 -19.75
CA GLU A 121 -26.69 7.00 -20.30
C GLU A 121 -25.66 5.95 -20.76
N GLY A 122 -25.59 4.80 -20.07
CA GLY A 122 -24.72 3.69 -20.45
C GLY A 122 -25.21 3.00 -21.73
N GLN A 123 -26.52 2.81 -21.87
CA GLN A 123 -27.13 2.25 -23.08
C GLN A 123 -27.01 3.19 -24.28
N ASP A 124 -27.15 4.50 -24.08
CA ASP A 124 -26.92 5.51 -25.12
C ASP A 124 -25.46 5.47 -25.60
N LEU A 125 -24.49 5.30 -24.70
CA LEU A 125 -23.09 5.14 -25.08
C LEU A 125 -22.84 3.83 -25.84
N LEU A 126 -23.41 2.71 -25.40
CA LEU A 126 -23.28 1.42 -26.09
C LEU A 126 -23.87 1.51 -27.51
N THR A 127 -25.02 2.16 -27.66
CA THR A 127 -25.63 2.44 -28.96
C THR A 127 -24.74 3.38 -29.79
N ALA A 128 -24.13 4.39 -29.19
CA ALA A 128 -23.19 5.28 -29.88
C ALA A 128 -21.89 4.56 -30.30
N LEU A 129 -21.42 3.58 -29.52
CA LEU A 129 -20.30 2.71 -29.86
C LEU A 129 -20.64 1.75 -31.01
N GLU A 130 -21.86 1.23 -31.08
CA GLU A 130 -22.32 0.45 -32.24
C GLU A 130 -22.34 1.33 -33.51
N VAL A 131 -22.79 2.58 -33.40
CA VAL A 131 -22.76 3.55 -34.51
C VAL A 131 -21.32 3.96 -34.88
N HIS A 132 -20.37 3.89 -33.95
CA HIS A 132 -18.97 4.20 -34.20
C HIS A 132 -18.37 3.30 -35.28
N GLU A 133 -18.72 2.00 -35.31
CA GLU A 133 -18.29 1.06 -36.35
C GLU A 133 -18.68 1.54 -37.77
N HIS A 134 -19.74 2.34 -37.89
CA HIS A 134 -20.23 2.89 -39.14
C HIS A 134 -19.69 4.30 -39.45
N LEU A 135 -19.14 5.00 -38.46
CA LEU A 135 -18.52 6.32 -38.61
C LEU A 135 -17.06 6.25 -39.11
N VAL A 136 -16.34 5.18 -38.77
CA VAL A 136 -14.98 4.90 -39.25
C VAL A 136 -14.83 5.01 -40.78
N PRO A 137 -15.67 4.37 -41.61
CA PRO A 137 -15.57 4.52 -43.07
C PRO A 137 -15.91 5.95 -43.53
N LEU A 138 -16.81 6.64 -42.83
CA LEU A 138 -17.18 8.03 -43.13
C LEU A 138 -16.03 9.01 -42.88
N PHE A 139 -15.23 8.80 -41.83
CA PHE A 139 -14.01 9.58 -41.57
C PHE A 139 -12.94 9.38 -42.66
N SER A 140 -12.84 8.18 -43.23
CA SER A 140 -11.91 7.93 -44.35
C SER A 140 -12.30 8.67 -45.64
N VAL A 141 -13.59 8.88 -45.87
CA VAL A 141 -14.11 9.65 -47.00
C VAL A 141 -13.96 11.15 -46.77
N LEU A 142 -14.28 11.62 -45.56
CA LEU A 142 -14.07 13.03 -45.16
C LEU A 142 -12.59 13.41 -45.08
N GLY A 143 -11.69 12.46 -44.81
CA GLY A 143 -10.24 12.64 -44.82
C GLY A 143 -9.69 13.12 -46.16
N ARG A 144 -10.43 12.89 -47.26
CA ARG A 144 -10.10 13.43 -48.59
C ARG A 144 -10.34 14.93 -48.72
N LEU A 145 -11.23 15.49 -47.91
CA LEU A 145 -11.57 16.93 -47.92
C LEU A 145 -10.80 17.73 -46.86
N HIS A 146 -10.44 17.11 -45.74
CA HIS A 146 -9.69 17.78 -44.68
C HIS A 146 -8.79 16.77 -43.94
N PRO A 147 -7.54 17.12 -43.56
CA PRO A 147 -6.64 16.21 -42.82
C PRO A 147 -7.04 15.91 -41.36
N LEU A 148 -8.00 16.63 -40.78
CA LEU A 148 -8.36 16.52 -39.36
C LEU A 148 -9.12 15.21 -39.03
N PRO A 149 -10.13 14.80 -39.83
CA PRO A 149 -10.76 13.47 -39.75
C PRO A 149 -9.79 12.30 -39.73
N GLN A 150 -8.77 12.34 -40.60
CA GLN A 150 -7.78 11.26 -40.72
C GLN A 150 -6.95 11.14 -39.43
N LYS A 151 -6.47 12.27 -38.90
CA LYS A 151 -5.72 12.30 -37.63
C LYS A 151 -6.54 11.80 -36.44
N LEU A 152 -7.84 12.13 -36.40
CA LEU A 152 -8.74 11.63 -35.36
C LEU A 152 -8.94 10.12 -35.48
N HIS A 153 -9.11 9.61 -36.71
CA HIS A 153 -9.25 8.17 -36.95
C HIS A 153 -8.00 7.40 -36.51
N ASP A 154 -6.81 7.87 -36.87
CA ASP A 154 -5.54 7.26 -36.46
C ASP A 154 -5.39 7.23 -34.94
N LEU A 155 -5.76 8.32 -34.26
CA LEU A 155 -5.71 8.42 -32.79
C LEU A 155 -6.70 7.46 -32.10
N ILE A 156 -7.90 7.31 -32.68
CA ILE A 156 -8.91 6.38 -32.15
C ILE A 156 -8.43 4.94 -32.29
N GLN A 157 -7.86 4.56 -33.44
CA GLN A 157 -7.31 3.23 -33.64
C GLN A 157 -6.11 2.93 -32.73
N GLU A 158 -5.23 3.91 -32.52
CA GLU A 158 -4.11 3.79 -31.59
C GLU A 158 -4.62 3.52 -30.17
N VAL A 159 -5.59 4.32 -29.70
CA VAL A 159 -6.19 4.14 -28.38
C VAL A 159 -6.89 2.80 -28.26
N GLU A 160 -7.70 2.39 -29.24
CA GLU A 160 -8.42 1.11 -29.21
C GLU A 160 -7.47 -0.08 -29.12
N LYS A 161 -6.35 -0.02 -29.83
CA LYS A 161 -5.29 -1.05 -29.76
C LYS A 161 -4.56 -1.06 -28.42
N ASP A 162 -4.35 0.11 -27.83
CA ASP A 162 -3.58 0.25 -26.59
C ASP A 162 -4.41 0.07 -25.31
N VAL A 163 -5.73 0.26 -25.37
CA VAL A 163 -6.67 0.07 -24.24
C VAL A 163 -6.50 -1.28 -23.53
N PRO A 164 -6.53 -2.45 -24.22
CA PRO A 164 -6.37 -3.73 -23.55
C PRO A 164 -4.99 -3.87 -22.90
N CYS A 165 -3.93 -3.47 -23.59
CA CYS A 165 -2.56 -3.53 -23.07
C CYS A 165 -2.40 -2.66 -21.81
N ASN A 166 -2.93 -1.44 -21.83
CA ASN A 166 -2.88 -0.52 -20.70
C ASN A 166 -3.72 -1.02 -19.51
N ALA A 167 -4.88 -1.63 -19.77
CA ALA A 167 -5.72 -2.22 -18.73
C ALA A 167 -5.01 -3.40 -18.03
N TYR A 168 -4.35 -4.28 -18.80
CA TYR A 168 -3.57 -5.39 -18.21
C TYR A 168 -2.41 -4.89 -17.36
N VAL A 169 -1.69 -3.86 -17.81
CA VAL A 169 -0.58 -3.27 -17.04
C VAL A 169 -1.07 -2.61 -15.76
N ALA A 170 -2.18 -1.87 -15.82
CA ALA A 170 -2.79 -1.26 -14.64
C ALA A 170 -3.26 -2.32 -13.62
N ALA A 171 -3.92 -3.40 -14.10
CA ALA A 171 -4.35 -4.50 -13.25
C ALA A 171 -3.16 -5.24 -12.61
N ALA A 172 -2.11 -5.52 -13.38
CA ALA A 172 -0.88 -6.12 -12.86
C ALA A 172 -0.19 -5.22 -11.83
N GLY A 173 -0.15 -3.91 -12.06
CA GLY A 173 0.37 -2.92 -11.12
C GLY A 173 -0.42 -2.88 -9.82
N ALA A 174 -1.75 -2.90 -9.88
CA ALA A 174 -2.62 -2.97 -8.70
C ALA A 174 -2.42 -4.27 -7.93
N ALA A 175 -2.34 -5.42 -8.62
CA ALA A 175 -2.09 -6.71 -7.99
C ALA A 175 -0.72 -6.75 -7.29
N LEU A 176 0.32 -6.19 -7.93
CA LEU A 176 1.65 -6.09 -7.36
C LEU A 176 1.67 -5.18 -6.12
N LEU A 177 0.92 -4.07 -6.14
CA LEU A 177 0.80 -3.18 -4.98
C LEU A 177 0.20 -3.91 -3.78
N VAL A 178 -0.92 -4.61 -3.97
CA VAL A 178 -1.59 -5.40 -2.91
C VAL A 178 -0.66 -6.51 -2.39
N ALA A 179 0.07 -7.18 -3.29
CA ALA A 179 1.03 -8.21 -2.90
C ALA A 179 2.18 -7.63 -2.05
N LEU A 180 2.73 -6.48 -2.42
CA LEU A 180 3.79 -5.80 -1.66
C LEU A 180 3.29 -5.34 -0.29
N GLN A 181 2.09 -4.76 -0.21
CA GLN A 181 1.46 -4.36 1.05
C GLN A 181 1.22 -5.57 1.96
N GLY A 182 0.67 -6.67 1.42
CA GLY A 182 0.46 -7.91 2.15
C GLY A 182 1.76 -8.52 2.68
N LEU A 183 2.81 -8.55 1.86
CA LEU A 183 4.14 -9.03 2.28
C LEU A 183 4.73 -8.13 3.39
N ALA A 184 4.53 -6.82 3.29
CA ALA A 184 4.99 -5.87 4.32
C ALA A 184 4.28 -6.09 5.67
N VAL A 185 2.97 -6.36 5.65
CA VAL A 185 2.19 -6.72 6.85
C VAL A 185 2.75 -7.99 7.49
N VAL A 186 2.98 -9.05 6.69
CA VAL A 186 3.53 -10.32 7.19
C VAL A 186 4.91 -10.12 7.82
N LEU A 187 5.80 -9.38 7.15
CA LEU A 187 7.15 -9.10 7.67
C LEU A 187 7.12 -8.26 8.95
N ALA A 188 6.24 -7.27 9.04
CA ALA A 188 6.08 -6.44 10.23
C ALA A 188 5.58 -7.27 11.42
N LEU A 189 4.61 -8.16 11.22
CA LEU A 189 4.10 -9.06 12.26
C LEU A 189 5.15 -10.09 12.69
N LEU A 190 5.92 -10.66 11.75
CA LEU A 190 7.05 -11.54 12.07
C LEU A 190 8.08 -10.82 12.95
N LEU A 191 8.48 -9.60 12.58
CA LEU A 191 9.41 -8.78 13.37
C LEU A 191 8.85 -8.41 14.76
N ALA A 192 7.55 -8.11 14.84
CA ALA A 192 6.86 -7.84 16.10
C ALA A 192 6.84 -9.08 17.01
N HIS A 193 6.63 -10.27 16.43
CA HIS A 193 6.65 -11.54 17.15
C HIS A 193 8.04 -11.86 17.71
N TYR A 194 9.10 -11.69 16.90
CA TYR A 194 10.47 -11.89 17.37
C TYR A 194 10.85 -10.94 18.50
N SER A 195 10.36 -9.69 18.50
CA SER A 195 10.57 -8.73 19.60
C SER A 195 10.05 -9.26 20.95
N ARG A 196 8.87 -9.90 20.96
CA ARG A 196 8.25 -10.49 22.18
C ARG A 196 9.10 -11.61 22.77
N SER A 197 9.64 -12.49 21.92
CA SER A 197 10.45 -13.64 22.37
C SER A 197 11.72 -13.19 23.11
N ARG A 198 12.32 -12.09 22.67
CA ARG A 198 13.55 -11.54 23.27
C ARG A 198 13.29 -10.87 24.62
N THR A 199 12.19 -10.13 24.75
CA THR A 199 11.78 -9.54 26.05
C THR A 199 11.50 -10.64 27.06
N ARG A 200 10.67 -11.64 26.70
CA ARG A 200 10.34 -12.76 27.59
C ARG A 200 11.59 -13.54 28.03
N ARG A 201 12.53 -13.81 27.11
CA ARG A 201 13.79 -14.50 27.46
C ARG A 201 14.68 -13.66 28.39
N ARG A 202 14.74 -12.34 28.21
CA ARG A 202 15.49 -11.44 29.10
C ARG A 202 14.87 -11.38 30.49
N ASP A 203 13.56 -11.35 30.58
CA ASP A 203 12.84 -11.33 31.85
C ASP A 203 12.96 -12.68 32.58
N SER A 204 12.90 -13.80 31.84
CA SER A 204 13.12 -15.15 32.39
C SER A 204 14.56 -15.38 32.85
N HIS A 205 15.58 -14.89 32.14
CA HIS A 205 16.97 -14.95 32.63
C HIS A 205 17.20 -14.05 33.85
N SER A 206 16.56 -12.87 33.88
CA SER A 206 16.62 -11.98 35.06
C SER A 206 15.98 -12.63 36.30
N PHE A 207 14.98 -13.48 36.11
CA PHE A 207 14.35 -14.27 37.19
C PHE A 207 15.08 -15.58 37.54
N ALA A 208 15.69 -16.25 36.56
CA ALA A 208 16.41 -17.51 36.78
C ALA A 208 17.79 -17.31 37.41
N THR A 209 18.36 -16.10 37.36
CA THR A 209 19.66 -15.80 38.00
C THR A 209 19.53 -15.51 39.51
N THR A 210 18.34 -15.63 40.09
CA THR A 210 18.07 -15.40 41.53
C THR A 210 17.68 -16.66 42.31
N THR A 211 17.87 -17.86 41.73
CA THR A 211 17.73 -19.14 42.43
C THR A 211 18.94 -20.03 42.19
N THR A 212 20.12 -19.58 42.65
CA THR A 212 21.21 -20.50 42.92
C THR A 212 20.84 -21.30 44.17
N THR A 213 20.24 -22.46 43.98
CA THR A 213 20.23 -23.53 44.97
C THR A 213 21.67 -24.01 45.14
N ALA A 214 22.42 -23.35 46.01
CA ALA A 214 23.64 -23.88 46.57
C ALA A 214 23.25 -24.73 47.80
N SER A 215 22.93 -25.99 47.54
CA SER A 215 23.09 -27.03 48.54
C SER A 215 24.59 -27.16 48.83
N THR A 216 25.03 -26.61 49.96
CA THR A 216 25.99 -27.18 50.93
C THR A 216 26.45 -26.06 51.85
N SER A 217 26.06 -26.17 53.13
CA SER A 217 26.76 -25.67 54.31
C SER A 217 27.50 -24.33 54.18
N SER A 218 26.85 -23.22 54.56
CA SER A 218 27.47 -22.19 55.40
C SER A 218 26.44 -21.11 55.73
N GLU A 219 26.35 -20.81 57.01
CA GLU A 219 25.41 -19.92 57.69
C GLU A 219 25.71 -18.44 57.39
N ARG A 220 25.54 -18.01 56.14
CA ARG A 220 25.60 -16.58 55.77
C ARG A 220 24.44 -16.23 54.86
N ALA A 221 23.61 -15.27 55.31
CA ALA A 221 22.49 -14.74 54.55
C ALA A 221 22.96 -14.30 53.15
N PRO A 222 22.25 -14.67 52.07
CA PRO A 222 22.65 -14.29 50.72
C PRO A 222 22.53 -12.78 50.56
N LEU A 223 23.66 -12.12 50.29
CA LEU A 223 23.74 -10.69 49.99
C LEU A 223 22.84 -10.39 48.79
N ARG A 224 21.79 -9.56 49.00
CA ARG A 224 20.81 -9.27 47.97
C ARG A 224 21.31 -8.09 47.15
N THR A 225 21.90 -8.35 45.99
CA THR A 225 22.29 -7.24 45.12
C THR A 225 21.11 -6.76 44.27
N ALA A 226 20.75 -5.49 44.39
CA ALA A 226 19.75 -4.82 43.57
C ALA A 226 20.42 -3.82 42.61
N TYR A 227 19.98 -3.80 41.34
CA TYR A 227 20.48 -2.84 40.37
C TYR A 227 19.64 -1.57 40.41
N ARG A 228 20.18 -0.48 40.98
CA ARG A 228 19.47 0.81 41.08
C ARG A 228 20.36 1.92 40.51
N ASN A 229 19.81 2.75 39.62
CA ASN A 229 20.48 3.91 39.03
C ASN A 229 21.85 3.60 38.37
N GLY A 230 21.96 2.47 37.67
CA GLY A 230 23.18 2.12 36.93
C GLY A 230 24.33 1.60 37.80
N ARG A 231 24.10 1.30 39.08
CA ARG A 231 25.08 0.65 39.96
C ARG A 231 24.46 -0.57 40.66
N ILE A 232 25.31 -1.55 40.91
CA ILE A 232 24.97 -2.71 41.75
C ILE A 232 25.05 -2.23 43.20
N VAL A 233 23.93 -2.24 43.90
CA VAL A 233 23.85 -1.92 45.33
C VAL A 233 23.61 -3.23 46.08
N VAL A 234 24.42 -3.49 47.10
CA VAL A 234 24.24 -4.66 47.97
C VAL A 234 23.28 -4.27 49.09
N VAL A 235 22.20 -5.05 49.26
CA VAL A 235 21.16 -4.92 50.30
C VAL A 235 21.25 -6.09 51.26
#